data_AF-L2FM79-F1
#
_entry.id   AF-L2FM79-F1
#
_cell.length_a   1.000
_cell.length_b   1.000
_cell.length_c   1.000
_cell.angle_alpha   90.00
_cell.angle_beta   90.00
_cell.angle_gamma   90.00
#
_symmetry.space_group_name_H-M   'P 1'
#
loop_
_entity.id
_entity.type
_entity.pdbx_description
1 polymer ?
#
loop_
_entity_poly.entity_id
_entity_poly.type
_entity_poly.pdbx_seq_one_letter_code
_entity_poly.pdbx_strand_id
1 'polypeptide(L)'
;MASVITETATEANKSIFAVPDDTSVGTFQDWRDDFYRDGYVVIKGAIPGAKADMYRQKALNWITSFNKGLDLNDSTTWTNAHLPQSFKAGMYLNYCAAHEKYVWDARQEPGDVNWSPWPHVDQAPERKGLSCVQGIINLSRAGPKDGGLLLMKGSSKLFDKFFALNPPDRSQGIGAKHYDFYPFKEHHVRWFKEQGCELIKVCAEPGDLILWDSRSMHYAAFPESDTIRTIIYACYTPARFLLEEDRQKKVEIFKRWEATTHWPHCNLHSHGKAKINGEVDPDERDEPMEKPELTPQLLKLAGVIKYE
;
A
#
# COMPACT_ATOMS: atom_id res chain seq x y z
N MET A 1 -21.87 -17.89 19.95
CA MET A 1 -21.22 -16.95 20.89
C MET A 1 -19.76 -17.32 20.98
N ALA A 2 -18.90 -16.67 20.18
CA ALA A 2 -17.45 -16.86 20.26
C ALA A 2 -16.83 -15.52 20.67
N SER A 3 -16.15 -15.49 21.81
CA SER A 3 -15.49 -14.29 22.33
C SER A 3 -14.12 -14.12 21.66
N VAL A 4 -13.92 -13.02 20.93
CA VAL A 4 -12.59 -12.64 20.46
C VAL A 4 -11.78 -12.21 21.67
N ILE A 5 -10.68 -12.92 21.94
CA ILE A 5 -9.71 -12.54 22.97
C ILE A 5 -8.64 -11.69 22.27
N THR A 6 -8.62 -10.39 22.57
CA THR A 6 -7.56 -9.50 22.10
C THR A 6 -6.40 -9.55 23.10
N GLU A 7 -5.31 -10.21 22.74
CA GLU A 7 -4.08 -10.15 23.54
C GLU A 7 -3.40 -8.79 23.37
N THR A 8 -3.21 -8.08 24.49
CA THR A 8 -2.52 -6.78 24.50
C THR A 8 -1.01 -7.00 24.43
N ALA A 9 -0.37 -6.47 23.39
CA ALA A 9 1.08 -6.56 23.23
C ALA A 9 1.83 -5.97 24.44
N THR A 10 2.76 -6.75 25.00
CA THR A 10 3.52 -6.36 26.20
C THR A 10 4.62 -5.35 25.88
N GLU A 11 5.01 -4.55 26.89
CA GLU A 11 5.86 -3.37 26.67
C GLU A 11 7.26 -3.68 26.11
N ALA A 12 7.77 -4.89 26.33
CA ALA A 12 9.08 -5.34 25.87
C ALA A 12 9.26 -5.23 24.34
N ASN A 13 8.18 -5.30 23.56
CA ASN A 13 8.24 -5.20 22.10
C ASN A 13 8.37 -3.77 21.57
N LYS A 14 8.21 -2.72 22.40
CA LYS A 14 8.14 -1.33 21.93
C LYS A 14 9.46 -0.76 21.37
N SER A 15 10.61 -1.32 21.73
CA SER A 15 11.94 -0.77 21.37
C SER A 15 12.60 -1.39 20.14
N ILE A 16 12.09 -2.52 19.62
CA ILE A 16 12.78 -3.31 18.58
C ILE A 16 12.52 -2.77 17.16
N PHE A 17 11.34 -2.18 16.93
CA PHE A 17 10.83 -1.78 15.62
C PHE A 17 11.21 -0.36 15.17
N ALA A 18 11.94 0.39 16.00
CA ALA A 18 12.40 1.72 15.63
C ALA A 18 13.60 1.66 14.66
N VAL A 19 13.48 2.37 13.54
CA VAL A 19 14.65 2.98 12.87
C VAL A 19 15.13 4.14 13.77
N PRO A 20 16.44 4.43 13.87
CA PRO A 20 16.95 5.57 14.63
C PRO A 20 16.24 6.87 14.24
N ASP A 21 16.05 7.76 15.22
CA ASP A 21 15.33 9.02 15.05
C ASP A 21 15.92 9.86 13.89
N ASP A 22 15.07 10.50 13.09
CA ASP A 22 15.44 11.13 11.80
C ASP A 22 16.54 12.21 11.98
N THR A 23 16.62 12.78 13.19
CA THR A 23 17.61 13.79 13.60
C THR A 23 19.04 13.24 13.77
N SER A 24 19.19 11.92 13.90
CA SER A 24 20.47 11.24 14.11
C SER A 24 21.16 10.78 12.81
N VAL A 25 20.47 10.93 11.68
CA VAL A 25 20.88 10.35 10.39
C VAL A 25 21.72 11.36 9.61
N GLY A 26 23.00 11.05 9.38
CA GLY A 26 23.90 11.88 8.58
C GLY A 26 23.53 11.89 7.09
N THR A 27 24.05 12.87 6.34
CA THR A 27 23.76 13.00 4.90
C THR A 27 24.26 11.80 4.10
N PHE A 28 23.37 11.22 3.31
CA PHE A 28 23.63 10.06 2.46
C PHE A 28 24.25 10.42 1.11
N GLN A 29 24.07 11.67 0.66
CA GLN A 29 24.44 12.18 -0.66
C GLN A 29 23.72 11.44 -1.81
N ASP A 30 22.52 10.92 -1.54
CA ASP A 30 21.63 10.28 -2.52
C ASP A 30 20.14 10.52 -2.20
N TRP A 31 19.26 9.81 -2.91
CA TRP A 31 17.80 9.87 -2.77
C TRP A 31 17.25 9.71 -1.34
N ARG A 32 18.03 9.15 -0.41
CA ARG A 32 17.64 9.04 1.00
C ARG A 32 17.59 10.42 1.67
N ASP A 33 18.44 11.36 1.27
CA ASP A 33 18.38 12.74 1.77
C ASP A 33 17.07 13.41 1.35
N ASP A 34 16.56 13.14 0.14
CA ASP A 34 15.23 13.57 -0.29
C ASP A 34 14.13 12.90 0.53
N PHE A 35 14.19 11.57 0.69
CA PHE A 35 13.22 10.78 1.45
C PHE A 35 13.07 11.27 2.90
N TYR A 36 14.17 11.40 3.64
CA TYR A 36 14.15 11.89 5.02
C TYR A 36 13.86 13.40 5.11
N ARG A 37 14.16 14.19 4.07
CA ARG A 37 13.83 15.63 4.07
C ARG A 37 12.33 15.87 3.84
N ASP A 38 11.75 15.21 2.86
CA ASP A 38 10.42 15.50 2.31
C ASP A 38 9.34 14.47 2.71
N GLY A 39 9.71 13.34 3.33
CA GLY A 39 8.80 12.25 3.71
C GLY A 39 8.42 11.31 2.56
N TYR A 40 9.00 11.52 1.38
CA TYR A 40 8.82 10.70 0.17
C TYR A 40 9.99 10.90 -0.81
N VAL A 41 10.11 10.02 -1.81
CA VAL A 41 10.99 10.22 -2.97
C VAL A 41 10.41 9.53 -4.21
N VAL A 42 10.91 9.88 -5.41
CA VAL A 42 10.64 9.14 -6.66
C VAL A 42 11.98 8.70 -7.26
N ILE A 43 12.31 7.42 -7.12
CA ILE A 43 13.50 6.80 -7.71
C ILE A 43 13.23 6.58 -9.20
N LYS A 44 13.84 7.41 -10.03
CA LYS A 44 13.63 7.43 -11.48
C LYS A 44 14.14 6.15 -12.15
N GLY A 45 13.31 5.51 -12.97
CA GLY A 45 13.71 4.36 -13.79
C GLY A 45 14.20 3.12 -13.02
N ALA A 46 13.71 2.91 -11.78
CA ALA A 46 14.01 1.73 -10.96
C ALA A 46 13.70 0.39 -11.67
N ILE A 47 12.76 0.41 -12.63
CA ILE A 47 12.54 -0.61 -13.65
C ILE A 47 12.70 0.08 -15.03
N PRO A 48 13.36 -0.54 -16.03
CA PRO A 48 13.39 0.01 -17.39
C PRO A 48 11.98 0.18 -17.97
N GLY A 49 11.68 1.33 -18.58
CA GLY A 49 10.33 1.66 -19.08
C GLY A 49 9.67 0.56 -19.92
N ALA A 50 10.38 -0.01 -20.90
CA ALA A 50 9.88 -1.11 -21.72
C ALA A 50 9.49 -2.39 -20.93
N LYS A 51 10.09 -2.63 -19.75
CA LYS A 51 9.62 -3.70 -18.83
C LYS A 51 8.38 -3.27 -18.06
N ALA A 52 8.26 -1.99 -17.69
CA ALA A 52 7.07 -1.45 -17.06
C ALA A 52 5.86 -1.48 -18.02
N ASP A 53 6.04 -1.11 -19.29
CA ASP A 53 5.03 -1.22 -20.35
C ASP A 53 4.60 -2.68 -20.57
N MET A 54 5.56 -3.63 -20.59
CA MET A 54 5.27 -5.06 -20.66
C MET A 54 4.45 -5.57 -19.46
N TYR A 55 4.77 -5.13 -18.23
CA TYR A 55 3.98 -5.48 -17.05
C TYR A 55 2.60 -4.82 -17.07
N ARG A 56 2.49 -3.59 -17.59
CA ARG A 56 1.21 -2.91 -17.82
C ARG A 56 0.34 -3.69 -18.80
N GLN A 57 0.90 -4.15 -19.92
CA GLN A 57 0.12 -4.95 -20.87
C GLN A 57 -0.31 -6.30 -20.27
N LYS A 58 0.53 -6.96 -19.45
CA LYS A 58 0.09 -8.15 -18.70
C LYS A 58 -1.07 -7.84 -17.74
N ALA A 59 -1.05 -6.71 -17.05
CA ALA A 59 -2.14 -6.27 -16.19
C ALA A 59 -3.45 -6.06 -16.96
N LEU A 60 -3.38 -5.36 -18.09
CA LEU A 60 -4.51 -5.05 -18.96
C LEU A 60 -5.09 -6.32 -19.64
N ASN A 61 -4.23 -7.28 -20.00
CA ASN A 61 -4.64 -8.59 -20.53
C ASN A 61 -5.30 -9.45 -19.43
N TRP A 62 -4.80 -9.42 -18.20
CA TRP A 62 -5.38 -10.20 -17.10
C TRP A 62 -6.77 -9.68 -16.71
N ILE A 63 -6.97 -8.36 -16.60
CA ILE A 63 -8.28 -7.82 -16.20
C ILE A 63 -9.36 -8.07 -17.27
N THR A 64 -8.98 -8.06 -18.54
CA THR A 64 -9.87 -8.42 -19.66
C THR A 64 -10.11 -9.94 -19.78
N SER A 65 -9.20 -10.79 -19.27
CA SER A 65 -9.30 -12.26 -19.33
C SER A 65 -10.53 -12.88 -18.64
N PHE A 66 -11.23 -12.11 -17.79
CA PHE A 66 -12.50 -12.52 -17.18
C PHE A 66 -13.68 -12.52 -18.16
N ASN A 67 -13.50 -12.02 -19.39
CA ASN A 67 -14.48 -12.06 -20.49
C ASN A 67 -15.86 -11.46 -20.18
N LYS A 68 -15.98 -10.61 -19.14
CA LYS A 68 -17.24 -9.96 -18.74
C LYS A 68 -17.65 -8.77 -19.64
N GLY A 69 -17.00 -8.56 -20.79
CA GLY A 69 -17.32 -7.48 -21.73
C GLY A 69 -16.64 -6.13 -21.44
N LEU A 70 -15.53 -6.11 -20.70
CA LEU A 70 -14.71 -4.91 -20.51
C LEU A 70 -14.00 -4.51 -21.81
N ASP A 71 -14.19 -3.27 -22.26
CA ASP A 71 -13.33 -2.64 -23.27
C ASP A 71 -12.51 -1.52 -22.62
N LEU A 72 -11.18 -1.59 -22.78
CA LEU A 72 -10.24 -0.60 -22.26
C LEU A 72 -10.28 0.75 -23.02
N ASN A 73 -11.06 0.83 -24.10
CA ASN A 73 -11.25 2.03 -24.92
C ASN A 73 -12.66 2.64 -24.76
N ASP A 74 -13.60 1.93 -24.13
CA ASP A 74 -14.96 2.41 -23.84
C ASP A 74 -15.22 2.43 -22.33
N SER A 75 -15.14 3.63 -21.75
CA SER A 75 -15.35 3.85 -20.32
C SER A 75 -16.79 3.61 -19.85
N THR A 76 -17.78 3.46 -20.75
CA THR A 76 -19.13 3.02 -20.36
C THR A 76 -19.14 1.56 -19.92
N THR A 77 -18.17 0.76 -20.36
CA THR A 77 -17.98 -0.62 -19.89
C THR A 77 -17.31 -0.69 -18.50
N TRP A 78 -16.74 0.39 -17.96
CA TRP A 78 -15.96 0.37 -16.70
C TRP A 78 -16.84 0.36 -15.45
N THR A 79 -17.70 -0.65 -15.35
CA THR A 79 -18.73 -0.81 -14.32
C THR A 79 -18.65 -2.21 -13.69
N ASN A 80 -19.25 -2.36 -12.50
CA ASN A 80 -19.24 -3.61 -11.72
C ASN A 80 -19.83 -4.84 -12.44
N ALA A 81 -20.51 -4.66 -13.59
CA ALA A 81 -21.00 -5.76 -14.42
C ALA A 81 -19.91 -6.37 -15.33
N HIS A 82 -18.94 -5.56 -15.76
CA HIS A 82 -17.89 -5.96 -16.71
C HIS A 82 -16.51 -6.15 -16.05
N LEU A 83 -16.40 -5.87 -14.75
CA LEU A 83 -15.19 -6.09 -13.95
C LEU A 83 -15.39 -7.28 -12.99
N PRO A 84 -14.34 -8.05 -12.65
CA PRO A 84 -14.38 -9.00 -11.53
C PRO A 84 -14.54 -8.28 -10.18
N GLN A 85 -14.82 -9.02 -9.11
CA GLN A 85 -15.06 -8.44 -7.78
C GLN A 85 -13.86 -7.62 -7.31
N SER A 86 -14.13 -6.36 -6.97
CA SER A 86 -13.11 -5.36 -6.69
C SER A 86 -13.30 -4.61 -5.36
N PHE A 87 -12.28 -3.83 -5.02
CA PHE A 87 -12.19 -2.88 -3.90
C PHE A 87 -11.79 -1.48 -4.46
N LYS A 88 -12.13 -0.38 -3.75
CA LYS A 88 -11.96 1.06 -4.11
C LYS A 88 -11.65 1.32 -5.58
N ALA A 89 -12.70 1.35 -6.41
CA ALA A 89 -12.65 1.81 -7.79
C ALA A 89 -11.54 1.16 -8.64
N GLY A 90 -11.44 -0.19 -8.59
CA GLY A 90 -10.61 -0.96 -9.53
C GLY A 90 -9.38 -1.65 -8.95
N MET A 91 -9.39 -2.10 -7.69
CA MET A 91 -8.39 -3.03 -7.15
C MET A 91 -8.91 -4.46 -6.98
N TYR A 92 -8.00 -5.44 -6.99
CA TYR A 92 -8.33 -6.87 -6.93
C TYR A 92 -7.42 -7.58 -5.92
N LEU A 93 -8.00 -8.07 -4.82
CA LEU A 93 -7.29 -8.69 -3.68
C LEU A 93 -7.25 -10.23 -3.72
N ASN A 94 -8.02 -10.81 -4.64
CA ASN A 94 -8.48 -12.20 -4.64
C ASN A 94 -8.07 -12.92 -5.95
N TYR A 95 -8.68 -14.04 -6.35
CA TYR A 95 -8.37 -14.76 -7.62
C TYR A 95 -6.92 -15.26 -7.74
N CYS A 96 -6.23 -15.41 -6.61
CA CYS A 96 -4.76 -15.48 -6.51
C CYS A 96 -4.00 -14.34 -7.22
N ALA A 97 -4.71 -13.28 -7.64
CA ALA A 97 -4.17 -12.14 -8.40
C ALA A 97 -2.95 -11.56 -7.71
N ALA A 98 -3.02 -11.42 -6.38
CA ALA A 98 -2.00 -10.85 -5.52
C ALA A 98 -0.58 -11.45 -5.63
N HIS A 99 -0.38 -12.59 -6.30
CA HIS A 99 0.94 -13.19 -6.58
C HIS A 99 1.29 -13.31 -8.06
N GLU A 100 0.39 -12.91 -8.96
CA GLU A 100 0.74 -12.55 -10.33
C GLU A 100 1.84 -11.47 -10.29
N LYS A 101 2.80 -11.53 -11.22
CA LYS A 101 4.00 -10.69 -11.15
C LYS A 101 3.73 -9.16 -11.20
N TYR A 102 2.53 -8.74 -11.60
CA TYR A 102 2.11 -7.34 -11.68
C TYR A 102 1.07 -6.95 -10.60
N VAL A 103 0.84 -7.78 -9.57
CA VAL A 103 -0.10 -7.49 -8.45
C VAL A 103 0.48 -7.88 -7.09
N TRP A 104 1.79 -7.86 -6.91
CA TRP A 104 2.44 -8.15 -5.62
C TRP A 104 2.11 -7.14 -4.51
N ASP A 105 1.12 -6.28 -4.70
CA ASP A 105 1.23 -4.90 -4.29
C ASP A 105 -0.14 -4.17 -4.11
N ALA A 106 -1.13 -4.35 -5.01
CA ALA A 106 -2.34 -3.51 -5.10
C ALA A 106 -3.43 -3.74 -4.00
N ARG A 107 -3.28 -3.21 -2.76
CA ARG A 107 -3.90 -3.83 -1.56
C ARG A 107 -4.74 -3.00 -0.52
N GLN A 108 -5.11 -1.72 -0.67
CA GLN A 108 -6.16 -1.04 0.17
C GLN A 108 -7.19 -0.25 -0.68
N GLU A 109 -8.53 -0.24 -0.52
CA GLU A 109 -9.51 -0.62 0.55
C GLU A 109 -10.97 -0.61 -0.09
N PRO A 110 -12.16 -0.48 0.57
CA PRO A 110 -13.52 -0.40 -0.08
C PRO A 110 -14.18 1.02 -0.19
N GLY A 111 -14.83 1.39 -1.30
CA GLY A 111 -15.42 2.75 -1.51
C GLY A 111 -16.20 2.99 -2.83
N ASP A 112 -16.76 4.21 -3.00
CA ASP A 112 -17.88 4.57 -3.92
C ASP A 112 -17.70 5.99 -4.56
N VAL A 113 -18.52 6.39 -5.56
CA VAL A 113 -18.32 7.62 -6.39
C VAL A 113 -18.97 8.92 -5.88
N ASN A 114 -19.10 9.10 -4.57
CA ASN A 114 -19.41 10.40 -3.96
C ASN A 114 -18.22 10.84 -3.10
N TRP A 115 -17.14 11.24 -3.77
CA TRP A 115 -15.81 11.39 -3.17
C TRP A 115 -15.63 12.70 -2.39
N SER A 116 -14.77 12.63 -1.39
CA SER A 116 -14.15 13.80 -0.75
C SER A 116 -12.72 13.44 -0.36
N PRO A 117 -11.79 14.42 -0.25
CA PRO A 117 -10.43 14.17 0.20
C PRO A 117 -10.41 13.39 1.51
N TRP A 118 -9.66 12.29 1.54
CA TRP A 118 -9.58 11.37 2.68
C TRP A 118 -8.15 11.25 3.21
N PRO A 119 -7.48 12.36 3.59
CA PRO A 119 -6.09 12.35 4.04
C PRO A 119 -5.92 11.44 5.27
N HIS A 120 -4.95 10.52 5.22
CA HIS A 120 -4.68 9.55 6.29
C HIS A 120 -3.19 9.23 6.44
N VAL A 121 -2.87 8.47 7.49
CA VAL A 121 -1.64 7.69 7.64
C VAL A 121 -2.03 6.25 8.01
N ASP A 122 -1.21 5.28 7.59
CA ASP A 122 -1.35 3.85 7.92
C ASP A 122 -0.26 3.37 8.90
N GLN A 123 0.35 4.30 9.64
CA GLN A 123 1.11 4.01 10.85
C GLN A 123 0.31 4.46 12.07
N ALA A 124 0.07 3.54 13.01
CA ALA A 124 -0.56 3.86 14.28
C ALA A 124 0.24 4.97 15.01
N PRO A 125 -0.40 6.05 15.50
CA PRO A 125 0.23 7.13 16.29
C PRO A 125 1.12 6.68 17.45
N GLU A 126 0.89 5.48 17.99
CA GLU A 126 1.62 4.86 19.08
C GLU A 126 2.93 4.19 18.62
N ARG A 127 3.07 3.83 17.33
CA ARG A 127 4.33 3.35 16.74
C ARG A 127 5.26 4.54 16.50
N LYS A 128 6.46 4.50 17.07
CA LYS A 128 7.43 5.62 17.08
C LYS A 128 8.56 5.43 16.08
N GLY A 129 9.00 6.53 15.48
CA GLY A 129 9.96 6.52 14.36
C GLY A 129 9.38 5.89 13.08
N LEU A 130 10.20 5.81 12.03
CA LEU A 130 9.84 5.15 10.77
C LEU A 130 9.60 3.65 11.00
N SER A 131 8.35 3.19 10.88
CA SER A 131 7.99 1.77 11.05
C SER A 131 7.83 1.00 9.74
N CYS A 132 7.44 1.65 8.64
CA CYS A 132 7.38 1.07 7.30
C CYS A 132 7.66 2.12 6.21
N VAL A 133 8.31 1.72 5.13
CA VAL A 133 8.33 2.50 3.89
C VAL A 133 7.28 1.91 2.96
N GLN A 134 6.23 2.67 2.69
CA GLN A 134 5.28 2.37 1.61
C GLN A 134 5.87 2.82 0.27
N GLY A 135 5.33 2.34 -0.85
CA GLY A 135 5.82 2.70 -2.17
C GLY A 135 4.86 2.33 -3.28
N ILE A 136 5.14 2.81 -4.49
CA ILE A 136 4.46 2.47 -5.74
C ILE A 136 5.52 2.24 -6.81
N ILE A 137 5.62 1.02 -7.30
CA ILE A 137 6.19 0.75 -8.62
C ILE A 137 5.16 1.26 -9.64
N ASN A 138 5.59 2.15 -10.52
CA ASN A 138 4.69 2.88 -11.41
C ASN A 138 4.75 2.30 -12.83
N LEU A 139 3.62 1.85 -13.40
CA LEU A 139 3.58 1.19 -14.72
C LEU A 139 2.90 2.04 -15.81
N SER A 140 1.94 2.89 -15.45
CA SER A 140 1.40 3.93 -16.34
C SER A 140 2.09 5.26 -16.07
N ARG A 141 1.99 6.20 -17.01
CA ARG A 141 2.24 7.61 -16.70
C ARG A 141 1.31 8.07 -15.57
N ALA A 142 1.82 8.93 -14.70
CA ALA A 142 1.11 9.53 -13.58
C ALA A 142 1.51 11.00 -13.47
N GLY A 143 1.10 11.86 -14.41
CA GLY A 143 1.38 13.29 -14.41
C GLY A 143 0.45 14.10 -13.48
N PRO A 144 0.40 15.44 -13.62
CA PRO A 144 -0.34 16.31 -12.70
C PRO A 144 -1.86 16.12 -12.70
N LYS A 145 -2.44 15.76 -13.85
CA LYS A 145 -3.88 15.50 -14.05
C LYS A 145 -4.26 14.02 -13.93
N ASP A 146 -3.28 13.12 -14.06
CA ASP A 146 -3.49 11.68 -13.99
C ASP A 146 -3.71 11.25 -12.52
N GLY A 147 -4.60 10.30 -12.28
CA GLY A 147 -4.85 9.77 -10.93
C GLY A 147 -3.58 9.24 -10.26
N GLY A 148 -3.46 9.37 -8.94
CA GLY A 148 -2.18 9.11 -8.27
C GLY A 148 -2.15 9.35 -6.77
N LEU A 149 -0.94 9.53 -6.24
CA LEU A 149 -0.70 9.82 -4.83
C LEU A 149 -0.69 11.35 -4.60
N LEU A 150 -1.58 11.84 -3.74
CA LEU A 150 -1.43 13.14 -3.08
C LEU A 150 -0.74 12.90 -1.73
N LEU A 151 0.29 13.69 -1.43
CA LEU A 151 1.12 13.53 -0.23
C LEU A 151 1.46 14.89 0.38
N MET A 152 1.40 14.98 1.70
CA MET A 152 1.79 16.17 2.47
C MET A 152 3.30 16.12 2.74
N LYS A 153 4.07 16.70 1.83
CA LYS A 153 5.53 16.81 1.91
C LYS A 153 5.96 17.45 3.22
N GLY A 154 6.88 16.78 3.93
CA GLY A 154 7.39 17.17 5.25
C GLY A 154 6.59 16.67 6.45
N SER A 155 5.40 16.09 6.26
CA SER A 155 4.51 15.73 7.39
C SER A 155 5.04 14.62 8.31
N SER A 156 5.84 13.67 7.81
CA SER A 156 6.40 12.58 8.62
C SER A 156 7.20 13.06 9.83
N LYS A 157 8.00 14.11 9.66
CA LYS A 157 8.77 14.78 10.74
C LYS A 157 7.91 15.38 11.84
N LEU A 158 6.66 15.69 11.52
CA LEU A 158 5.70 16.30 12.45
C LEU A 158 4.73 15.27 13.05
N PHE A 159 4.79 14.00 12.65
CA PHE A 159 3.92 12.93 13.12
C PHE A 159 3.87 12.84 14.65
N ASP A 160 5.01 12.70 15.30
CA ASP A 160 5.07 12.57 16.77
C ASP A 160 4.68 13.85 17.50
N LYS A 161 5.03 15.02 16.94
CA LYS A 161 4.56 16.33 17.45
C LYS A 161 3.04 16.46 17.33
N PHE A 162 2.48 16.06 16.19
CA PHE A 162 1.05 16.14 15.91
C PHE A 162 0.26 15.25 16.87
N PHE A 163 0.68 13.99 17.07
CA PHE A 163 -0.03 13.03 17.92
C PHE A 163 0.24 13.23 19.43
N ALA A 164 1.33 13.89 19.82
CA ALA A 164 1.50 14.38 21.19
C ALA A 164 0.52 15.53 21.52
N LEU A 165 0.20 16.37 20.53
CA LEU A 165 -0.79 17.46 20.68
C LEU A 165 -2.23 16.99 20.45
N ASN A 166 -2.43 15.94 19.65
CA ASN A 166 -3.74 15.40 19.25
C ASN A 166 -3.76 13.86 19.43
N PRO A 167 -3.80 13.33 20.68
CA PRO A 167 -3.85 11.89 20.90
C PRO A 167 -5.06 11.24 20.21
N PRO A 168 -4.93 10.04 19.62
CA PRO A 168 -6.05 9.36 18.97
C PRO A 168 -7.09 8.88 20.00
N ASP A 169 -8.37 9.08 19.71
CA ASP A 169 -9.43 8.36 20.41
C ASP A 169 -9.46 6.91 19.94
N ARG A 170 -9.16 6.00 20.87
CA ARG A 170 -9.17 4.54 20.68
C ARG A 170 -10.42 3.87 21.28
N SER A 171 -11.33 4.64 21.87
CA SER A 171 -12.53 4.11 22.52
C SER A 171 -13.68 3.83 21.55
N GLN A 172 -13.79 4.59 20.45
CA GLN A 172 -14.90 4.49 19.49
C GLN A 172 -14.47 4.74 18.03
N GLY A 173 -15.42 4.59 17.11
CA GLY A 173 -15.27 4.95 15.69
C GLY A 173 -14.27 4.09 14.92
N ILE A 174 -13.65 4.68 13.89
CA ILE A 174 -12.62 4.03 13.06
C ILE A 174 -11.34 3.77 13.87
N GLY A 175 -10.95 4.69 14.75
CA GLY A 175 -9.73 4.57 15.58
C GLY A 175 -9.72 3.38 16.53
N ALA A 176 -10.89 2.89 16.95
CA ALA A 176 -11.04 1.66 17.73
C ALA A 176 -11.07 0.36 16.89
N LYS A 177 -11.30 0.46 15.56
CA LYS A 177 -11.46 -0.70 14.66
C LYS A 177 -10.24 -0.96 13.77
N HIS A 178 -9.53 0.10 13.37
CA HIS A 178 -8.39 0.05 12.46
C HIS A 178 -7.21 0.71 13.16
N TYR A 179 -6.41 -0.09 13.88
CA TYR A 179 -5.37 0.43 14.77
C TYR A 179 -4.33 1.27 14.01
N ASP A 180 -3.84 0.77 12.88
CA ASP A 180 -2.79 1.45 12.10
C ASP A 180 -3.30 2.66 11.27
N PHE A 181 -4.60 2.79 11.03
CA PHE A 181 -5.18 3.86 10.21
C PHE A 181 -5.64 5.05 11.03
N TYR A 182 -5.21 6.27 10.68
CA TYR A 182 -5.70 7.52 11.26
C TYR A 182 -6.18 8.50 10.17
N PRO A 183 -7.48 8.87 10.14
CA PRO A 183 -8.00 9.86 9.20
C PRO A 183 -7.83 11.30 9.74
N PHE A 184 -7.28 12.18 8.92
CA PHE A 184 -7.16 13.61 9.22
C PHE A 184 -8.41 14.39 8.82
N LYS A 185 -8.67 15.49 9.53
CA LYS A 185 -9.73 16.46 9.24
C LYS A 185 -9.13 17.72 8.63
N GLU A 186 -9.93 18.55 7.96
CA GLU A 186 -9.44 19.76 7.27
C GLU A 186 -8.66 20.74 8.17
N HIS A 187 -8.96 20.80 9.48
CA HIS A 187 -8.16 21.60 10.41
C HIS A 187 -6.79 20.97 10.74
N HIS A 188 -6.65 19.64 10.71
CA HIS A 188 -5.33 18.99 10.76
C HIS A 188 -4.55 19.31 9.48
N VAL A 189 -5.17 19.19 8.30
CA VAL A 189 -4.55 19.50 6.99
C VAL A 189 -4.03 20.94 6.96
N ARG A 190 -4.80 21.90 7.49
CA ARG A 190 -4.35 23.29 7.68
C ARG A 190 -3.20 23.42 8.67
N TRP A 191 -3.23 22.76 9.82
CA TRP A 191 -2.12 22.76 10.78
C TRP A 191 -0.80 22.31 10.13
N PHE A 192 -0.79 21.21 9.35
CA PHE A 192 0.44 20.79 8.65
C PHE A 192 0.96 21.86 7.67
N LYS A 193 0.07 22.54 6.93
CA LYS A 193 0.43 23.66 6.04
C LYS A 193 0.97 24.87 6.83
N GLU A 194 0.37 25.19 7.99
CA GLU A 194 0.82 26.24 8.91
C GLU A 194 2.18 25.90 9.57
N GLN A 195 2.57 24.62 9.62
CA GLN A 195 3.91 24.16 9.98
C GLN A 195 4.88 24.05 8.78
N GLY A 196 4.49 24.55 7.60
CA GLY A 196 5.34 24.59 6.40
C GLY A 196 5.34 23.32 5.54
N CYS A 197 4.40 22.39 5.76
CA CYS A 197 4.23 21.23 4.87
C CYS A 197 3.45 21.59 3.60
N GLU A 198 3.73 20.89 2.50
CA GLU A 198 3.14 21.15 1.19
C GLU A 198 2.31 19.95 0.71
N LEU A 199 1.05 20.15 0.34
CA LEU A 199 0.24 19.08 -0.24
C LEU A 199 0.50 18.99 -1.76
N ILE A 200 1.27 17.99 -2.17
CA ILE A 200 1.75 17.81 -3.55
C ILE A 200 1.08 16.62 -4.24
N LYS A 201 0.86 16.74 -5.55
CA LYS A 201 0.55 15.59 -6.43
C LYS A 201 1.85 14.95 -6.87
N VAL A 202 2.15 13.76 -6.33
CA VAL A 202 3.33 13.00 -6.75
C VAL A 202 3.14 12.59 -8.21
N CYS A 203 4.15 12.91 -9.02
CA CYS A 203 4.18 12.62 -10.45
C CYS A 203 5.29 11.62 -10.78
N ALA A 204 5.00 10.67 -11.67
CA ALA A 204 5.90 9.58 -12.04
C ALA A 204 5.63 9.08 -13.48
N GLU A 205 6.64 8.44 -14.07
CA GLU A 205 6.60 7.83 -15.40
C GLU A 205 6.70 6.29 -15.30
N PRO A 206 6.37 5.52 -16.36
CA PRO A 206 6.53 4.07 -16.38
C PRO A 206 7.96 3.64 -16.02
N GLY A 207 8.10 2.83 -14.98
CA GLY A 207 9.37 2.32 -14.48
C GLY A 207 9.93 3.05 -13.25
N ASP A 208 9.34 4.17 -12.84
CA ASP A 208 9.71 4.81 -11.57
C ASP A 208 9.26 4.00 -10.34
N LEU A 209 9.96 4.18 -9.22
CA LEU A 209 9.56 3.72 -7.90
C LEU A 209 9.34 4.93 -6.97
N ILE A 210 8.09 5.22 -6.65
CA ILE A 210 7.72 6.15 -5.58
C ILE A 210 7.91 5.43 -4.24
N LEU A 211 8.49 6.09 -3.23
CA LEU A 211 8.53 5.63 -1.85
C LEU A 211 8.01 6.74 -0.93
N TRP A 212 7.29 6.39 0.15
CA TRP A 212 6.95 7.32 1.23
C TRP A 212 7.03 6.67 2.62
N ASP A 213 7.31 7.52 3.60
CA ASP A 213 7.29 7.18 5.01
C ASP A 213 5.84 6.85 5.45
N SER A 214 5.62 5.77 6.20
CA SER A 214 4.29 5.43 6.72
C SER A 214 3.70 6.50 7.67
N ARG A 215 4.53 7.44 8.14
CA ARG A 215 4.15 8.64 8.90
C ARG A 215 3.69 9.82 8.02
N SER A 216 3.91 9.80 6.70
CA SER A 216 3.51 10.89 5.80
C SER A 216 2.00 10.86 5.55
N MET A 217 1.32 11.98 5.82
CA MET A 217 -0.09 12.15 5.45
C MET A 217 -0.23 12.07 3.92
N HIS A 218 -1.11 11.19 3.44
CA HIS A 218 -1.34 10.99 2.02
C HIS A 218 -2.78 10.54 1.73
N TYR A 219 -3.15 10.52 0.44
CA TYR A 219 -4.40 9.93 -0.06
C TYR A 219 -4.37 9.78 -1.59
N ALA A 220 -5.34 9.03 -2.15
CA ALA A 220 -5.50 8.89 -3.59
C ALA A 220 -6.17 10.11 -4.25
N ALA A 221 -5.61 10.59 -5.35
CA ALA A 221 -6.20 11.55 -6.28
C ALA A 221 -7.01 10.83 -7.36
N PHE A 222 -8.23 11.31 -7.63
CA PHE A 222 -8.98 10.96 -8.83
C PHE A 222 -8.33 11.57 -10.10
N PRO A 223 -8.47 10.92 -11.27
CA PRO A 223 -7.97 11.46 -12.53
C PRO A 223 -8.87 12.57 -13.10
N GLU A 224 -8.24 13.55 -13.75
CA GLU A 224 -8.85 14.49 -14.71
C GLU A 224 -8.51 14.08 -16.16
N SER A 225 -8.31 12.78 -16.40
CA SER A 225 -7.66 12.23 -17.61
C SER A 225 -8.08 10.79 -17.88
N ASP A 226 -8.09 10.38 -19.15
CA ASP A 226 -8.45 9.02 -19.56
C ASP A 226 -7.33 7.97 -19.37
N THR A 227 -6.21 8.36 -18.75
CA THR A 227 -5.09 7.46 -18.43
C THR A 227 -5.55 6.37 -17.45
N ILE A 228 -5.76 5.14 -17.95
CA ILE A 228 -5.90 3.94 -17.11
C ILE A 228 -4.64 3.80 -16.25
N ARG A 229 -4.76 4.17 -14.97
CA ARG A 229 -3.69 4.13 -13.98
C ARG A 229 -3.32 2.67 -13.69
N THR A 230 -2.09 2.29 -14.03
CA THR A 230 -1.55 0.96 -13.73
C THR A 230 -0.36 1.13 -12.80
N ILE A 231 -0.49 0.65 -11.58
CA ILE A 231 0.45 0.88 -10.48
C ILE A 231 0.47 -0.33 -9.56
N ILE A 232 1.54 -0.46 -8.77
CA ILE A 232 1.70 -1.56 -7.84
C ILE A 232 2.37 -1.08 -6.53
N TYR A 233 1.60 -1.07 -5.41
CA TYR A 233 2.09 -0.65 -4.07
C TYR A 233 3.06 -1.62 -3.35
N ALA A 234 4.37 -1.43 -3.49
CA ALA A 234 5.34 -2.20 -2.71
C ALA A 234 5.47 -1.67 -1.26
N CYS A 235 5.81 -2.51 -0.29
CA CYS A 235 6.07 -2.11 1.10
C CYS A 235 7.35 -2.74 1.64
N TYR A 236 8.11 -1.98 2.42
CA TYR A 236 9.50 -2.31 2.79
C TYR A 236 9.77 -2.08 4.27
N THR A 237 10.31 -3.11 4.93
CA THR A 237 10.91 -3.01 6.26
C THR A 237 12.15 -3.90 6.37
N PRO A 238 13.14 -3.57 7.22
CA PRO A 238 14.29 -4.41 7.48
C PRO A 238 13.90 -5.85 7.86
N ALA A 239 14.60 -6.85 7.32
CA ALA A 239 14.32 -8.26 7.62
C ALA A 239 14.38 -8.58 9.12
N ARG A 240 15.22 -7.86 9.89
CA ARG A 240 15.34 -7.95 11.35
C ARG A 240 14.06 -7.60 12.14
N PHE A 241 13.04 -7.01 11.50
CA PHE A 241 11.75 -6.75 12.14
C PHE A 241 10.77 -7.93 12.02
N LEU A 242 11.00 -8.87 11.09
CA LEU A 242 10.09 -10.00 10.88
C LEU A 242 10.37 -11.10 11.93
N LEU A 243 9.50 -11.19 12.93
CA LEU A 243 9.55 -12.25 13.94
C LEU A 243 9.32 -13.63 13.30
N GLU A 244 9.86 -14.70 13.90
CA GLU A 244 9.75 -16.05 13.32
C GLU A 244 8.30 -16.54 13.22
N GLU A 245 7.44 -16.19 14.16
CA GLU A 245 6.01 -16.49 14.10
C GLU A 245 5.31 -15.78 12.93
N ASP A 246 5.62 -14.50 12.70
CA ASP A 246 5.08 -13.71 11.59
C ASP A 246 5.67 -14.18 10.26
N ARG A 247 6.93 -14.63 10.23
CA ARG A 247 7.52 -15.30 9.06
C ARG A 247 6.74 -16.58 8.71
N GLN A 248 6.35 -17.37 9.70
CA GLN A 248 5.56 -18.60 9.47
C GLN A 248 4.16 -18.26 8.92
N LYS A 249 3.45 -17.29 9.52
CA LYS A 249 2.18 -16.75 8.99
C LYS A 249 2.33 -16.28 7.54
N LYS A 250 3.39 -15.52 7.22
CA LYS A 250 3.71 -15.04 5.86
C LYS A 250 3.91 -16.19 4.87
N VAL A 251 4.63 -17.24 5.27
CA VAL A 251 4.90 -18.43 4.45
C VAL A 251 3.64 -19.25 4.20
N GLU A 252 2.73 -19.35 5.17
CA GLU A 252 1.44 -20.02 4.99
C GLU A 252 0.52 -19.26 4.03
N ILE A 253 0.42 -17.93 4.19
CA ILE A 253 -0.33 -17.04 3.32
C ILE A 253 0.22 -17.10 1.87
N PHE A 254 1.54 -17.06 1.71
CA PHE A 254 2.21 -17.23 0.42
C PHE A 254 1.91 -18.59 -0.24
N LYS A 255 1.94 -19.69 0.52
CA LYS A 255 1.63 -21.05 0.02
C LYS A 255 0.18 -21.23 -0.46
N ARG A 256 -0.74 -20.36 -0.04
CA ARG A 256 -2.14 -20.32 -0.53
C ARG A 256 -2.36 -19.29 -1.63
N TRP A 257 -1.29 -18.62 -2.09
CA TRP A 257 -1.32 -17.51 -3.06
C TRP A 257 -2.25 -16.36 -2.62
N GLU A 258 -2.26 -16.03 -1.32
CA GLU A 258 -3.11 -15.00 -0.71
C GLU A 258 -2.33 -13.70 -0.39
N ALA A 259 -2.98 -12.53 -0.47
CA ALA A 259 -2.35 -11.26 -0.12
C ALA A 259 -2.05 -11.12 1.39
N THR A 260 -1.05 -10.29 1.74
CA THR A 260 -0.86 -9.72 3.09
C THR A 260 -1.19 -8.23 3.10
N THR A 261 -1.36 -7.67 4.31
CA THR A 261 -1.40 -6.21 4.59
C THR A 261 -0.11 -5.48 4.16
N HIS A 262 -0.10 -4.14 4.29
CA HIS A 262 1.04 -3.26 3.97
C HIS A 262 2.21 -3.31 4.97
N TRP A 263 2.16 -4.21 5.95
CA TRP A 263 3.21 -4.43 6.94
C TRP A 263 4.01 -5.70 6.59
N PRO A 264 5.26 -5.60 6.10
CA PRO A 264 6.01 -6.79 5.66
C PRO A 264 6.48 -7.71 6.80
N HIS A 265 6.29 -7.30 8.07
CA HIS A 265 6.93 -7.86 9.26
C HIS A 265 6.00 -8.18 10.45
N CYS A 266 4.76 -7.65 10.48
CA CYS A 266 3.77 -7.83 11.55
C CYS A 266 2.36 -7.61 11.01
N ASN A 267 1.30 -7.77 11.83
CA ASN A 267 -0.09 -7.50 11.41
C ASN A 267 -0.49 -8.24 10.11
N LEU A 268 0.00 -9.48 9.98
CA LEU A 268 -0.09 -10.29 8.77
C LEU A 268 -1.42 -11.05 8.72
N HIS A 269 -2.39 -10.47 8.01
CA HIS A 269 -3.68 -11.10 7.74
C HIS A 269 -3.85 -11.40 6.25
N SER A 270 -4.55 -12.49 5.97
CA SER A 270 -5.02 -12.82 4.63
C SER A 270 -6.36 -12.14 4.34
N HIS A 271 -6.56 -11.74 3.09
CA HIS A 271 -7.84 -11.26 2.59
C HIS A 271 -8.78 -12.42 2.15
N GLY A 272 -8.25 -13.64 2.06
CA GLY A 272 -9.01 -14.84 1.70
C GLY A 272 -9.31 -14.95 0.20
N LYS A 273 -10.58 -15.21 -0.12
CA LYS A 273 -11.12 -15.42 -1.47
C LYS A 273 -12.15 -14.35 -1.81
N ALA A 274 -12.33 -14.06 -3.10
CA ALA A 274 -13.36 -13.16 -3.61
C ALA A 274 -14.73 -13.65 -3.16
N LYS A 275 -15.58 -12.71 -2.73
CA LYS A 275 -16.94 -13.00 -2.33
C LYS A 275 -17.92 -12.01 -2.93
N ILE A 276 -18.95 -12.54 -3.59
CA ILE A 276 -20.13 -11.78 -4.01
C ILE A 276 -21.28 -12.21 -3.11
N ASN A 277 -21.91 -11.24 -2.43
CA ASN A 277 -23.03 -11.46 -1.49
C ASN A 277 -22.75 -12.47 -0.35
N GLY A 278 -21.47 -12.71 -0.02
CA GLY A 278 -21.02 -13.62 1.03
C GLY A 278 -20.56 -14.99 0.52
N GLU A 279 -21.02 -15.43 -0.64
CA GLU A 279 -20.54 -16.64 -1.32
C GLU A 279 -19.28 -16.38 -2.14
N VAL A 280 -18.48 -17.42 -2.38
CA VAL A 280 -17.25 -17.29 -3.19
C VAL A 280 -17.60 -16.94 -4.63
N ASP A 281 -16.85 -16.03 -5.24
CA ASP A 281 -17.04 -15.65 -6.65
C ASP A 281 -16.80 -16.84 -7.59
N PRO A 282 -17.69 -17.15 -8.55
CA PRO A 282 -17.50 -18.24 -9.51
C PRO A 282 -16.22 -18.18 -10.35
N ASP A 283 -15.60 -17.01 -10.55
CA ASP A 283 -14.33 -16.86 -11.27
C ASP A 283 -13.08 -17.01 -10.39
N GLU A 284 -13.25 -17.22 -9.08
CA GLU A 284 -12.16 -17.39 -8.10
C GLU A 284 -11.22 -18.55 -8.45
N ARG A 285 -9.94 -18.44 -8.08
CA ARG A 285 -8.87 -19.35 -8.50
C ARG A 285 -8.06 -19.80 -7.29
N ASP A 286 -7.56 -21.03 -7.31
CA ASP A 286 -6.64 -21.54 -6.28
C ASP A 286 -5.16 -21.37 -6.63
N GLU A 287 -4.86 -20.82 -7.81
CA GLU A 287 -3.50 -20.49 -8.25
C GLU A 287 -3.49 -19.38 -9.31
N PRO A 288 -2.35 -18.64 -9.48
CA PRO A 288 -2.17 -17.67 -10.56
C PRO A 288 -2.30 -18.28 -11.95
N MET A 289 -2.74 -17.48 -12.93
CA MET A 289 -2.81 -17.87 -14.34
C MET A 289 -1.40 -18.05 -14.94
N GLU A 290 -0.46 -17.19 -14.56
CA GLU A 290 0.97 -17.32 -14.92
C GLU A 290 1.82 -17.44 -13.64
N LYS A 291 2.04 -18.68 -13.18
CA LYS A 291 2.82 -18.94 -11.97
C LYS A 291 4.24 -18.36 -12.06
N PRO A 292 4.70 -17.58 -11.07
CA PRO A 292 6.04 -17.01 -11.07
C PRO A 292 7.12 -18.08 -10.84
N GLU A 293 8.30 -17.88 -11.44
CA GLU A 293 9.48 -18.69 -11.13
C GLU A 293 9.88 -18.51 -9.65
N LEU A 294 9.89 -19.61 -8.89
CA LEU A 294 10.19 -19.62 -7.45
C LEU A 294 11.70 -19.52 -7.17
N THR A 295 12.32 -18.47 -7.70
CA THR A 295 13.74 -18.16 -7.50
C THR A 295 14.10 -17.97 -6.02
N PRO A 296 15.36 -18.22 -5.60
CA PRO A 296 15.79 -17.98 -4.23
C PRO A 296 15.51 -16.55 -3.72
N GLN A 297 15.56 -15.55 -4.61
CA GLN A 297 15.24 -14.16 -4.26
C GLN A 297 13.74 -13.96 -3.99
N LEU A 298 12.85 -14.54 -4.80
CA LEU A 298 11.41 -14.52 -4.54
C LEU A 298 11.09 -15.23 -3.23
N LEU A 299 11.71 -16.39 -2.99
CA LEU A 299 11.53 -17.16 -1.76
C LEU A 299 12.09 -16.45 -0.51
N LYS A 300 13.13 -15.61 -0.63
CA LYS A 300 13.57 -14.71 0.45
C LYS A 300 12.56 -13.58 0.71
N LEU A 301 12.02 -12.94 -0.33
CA LEU A 301 10.99 -11.88 -0.20
C LEU A 301 9.69 -12.41 0.45
N ALA A 302 9.27 -13.61 0.06
CA ALA A 302 8.15 -14.33 0.65
C ALA A 302 8.41 -14.84 2.09
N GLY A 303 9.65 -14.77 2.58
CA GLY A 303 10.06 -15.26 3.90
C GLY A 303 10.20 -16.77 4.00
N VAL A 304 10.08 -17.51 2.89
CA VAL A 304 10.24 -18.98 2.82
C VAL A 304 11.70 -19.35 3.11
N ILE A 305 12.63 -18.70 2.41
CA ILE A 305 14.06 -18.70 2.72
C ILE A 305 14.33 -17.51 3.64
N LYS A 306 15.19 -17.69 4.64
CA LYS A 306 15.59 -16.60 5.54
C LYS A 306 16.61 -15.66 4.86
N TYR A 307 16.65 -14.42 5.34
CA TYR A 307 17.82 -13.57 5.13
C TYR A 307 18.96 -14.09 6.03
N GLU A 308 20.19 -13.85 5.57
CA GLU A 308 21.44 -14.13 6.30
C GLU A 308 21.85 -12.90 7.13
#